data_AF-A0A7X7DGN5-F1
#
_entry.id   AF-A0A7X7DGN5-F1
#
_cell.length_a   1.000
_cell.length_b   1.000
_cell.length_c   1.000
_cell.angle_alpha   90.00
_cell.angle_beta   90.00
_cell.angle_gamma   90.00
#
_symmetry.space_group_name_H-M   'P 1'
#
loop_
_entity.id
_entity.type
_entity.pdbx_description
1 polymer ?
#
loop_
_entity_poly.entity_id
_entity_poly.type
_entity_poly.pdbx_seq_one_letter_code
_entity_poly.pdbx_strand_id
1 'polypeptide(L)'
;MKNSARLIGVLALVLSAATPCRGIVAVTWLTEPIVLWIYGTGQWTQNEPLDLNGDGFTDYVFQANPASVGVGSDSGNQYLVRPTGGNDIGGPMESLPGGFEIGPNSGDDGLDWFGENGEFNDLITCLEGSGGYTCVGGFPRSYMGVEFNIAGNTHYGWIDLFASSDSPYAEIYGWGYETDPGVGIPAGAGMIPEPATSALLAVGSFLLALRRRKIMSRGPRDTSPPCR
;
A
#
# COMPACT_ATOMS: atom_id res chain seq x y z
N MET A 1 -51.62 -25.61 34.96
CA MET A 1 -51.73 -24.21 34.47
C MET A 1 -50.41 -23.52 34.87
N LYS A 2 -49.47 -23.39 33.92
CA LYS A 2 -49.08 -22.14 33.23
C LYS A 2 -48.49 -21.09 34.20
N ASN A 3 -47.27 -20.55 34.09
CA ASN A 3 -46.28 -20.49 33.01
C ASN A 3 -44.87 -20.26 33.55
N SER A 4 -43.90 -20.82 32.83
CA SER A 4 -42.47 -20.62 32.90
C SER A 4 -42.07 -19.20 32.48
N ALA A 5 -41.07 -18.60 33.15
CA ALA A 5 -40.39 -17.39 32.68
C ALA A 5 -38.89 -17.66 32.54
N ARG A 6 -38.45 -17.78 31.29
CA ARG A 6 -37.05 -17.78 30.83
C ARG A 6 -36.48 -16.36 30.92
N LEU A 7 -35.19 -16.22 31.21
CA LEU A 7 -34.35 -15.12 30.72
C LEU A 7 -32.88 -15.57 30.81
N ILE A 8 -32.39 -16.27 29.78
CA ILE A 8 -31.49 -15.75 28.73
C ILE A 8 -30.23 -15.14 29.33
N GLY A 9 -29.17 -15.96 29.36
CA GLY A 9 -27.80 -15.52 29.60
C GLY A 9 -27.26 -14.75 28.40
N VAL A 10 -26.37 -13.79 28.67
CA VAL A 10 -25.51 -13.18 27.67
C VAL A 10 -24.09 -13.33 28.17
N LEU A 11 -23.44 -14.40 27.73
CA LEU A 11 -22.00 -14.58 27.85
C LEU A 11 -21.39 -13.78 26.68
N ALA A 12 -20.90 -12.58 26.95
CA ALA A 12 -20.13 -11.82 25.97
C ALA A 12 -18.70 -12.40 25.93
N LEU A 13 -18.49 -13.39 25.07
CA LEU A 13 -17.17 -13.86 24.73
C LEU A 13 -16.55 -12.83 23.77
N VAL A 14 -15.71 -11.95 24.29
CA VAL A 14 -14.85 -11.11 23.46
C VAL A 14 -13.80 -12.04 22.86
N LEU A 15 -13.99 -12.47 21.61
CA LEU A 15 -12.88 -13.00 20.82
C LEU A 15 -11.93 -11.82 20.58
N SER A 16 -10.89 -11.73 21.42
CA SER A 16 -9.66 -11.06 21.00
C SER A 16 -9.08 -11.90 19.87
N ALA A 17 -9.44 -11.57 18.63
CA ALA A 17 -8.64 -11.97 17.50
C ALA A 17 -7.25 -11.39 17.77
N ALA A 18 -6.27 -12.26 18.03
CA ALA A 18 -4.87 -11.87 17.98
C ALA A 18 -4.63 -11.40 16.56
N THR A 19 -4.78 -10.09 16.34
CA THR A 19 -4.24 -9.45 15.16
C THR A 19 -2.74 -9.70 15.28
N PRO A 20 -2.07 -10.32 14.28
CA PRO A 20 -0.63 -10.25 14.27
C PRO A 20 -0.30 -8.76 14.43
N CYS A 21 0.55 -8.41 15.39
CA CYS A 21 1.06 -7.04 15.48
C CYS A 21 1.73 -6.77 14.12
N ARG A 22 1.01 -6.10 13.22
CA ARG A 22 1.62 -5.46 12.06
C ARG A 22 2.41 -4.28 12.62
N GLY A 23 3.59 -4.07 12.06
CA GLY A 23 4.43 -2.95 12.45
C GLY A 23 3.81 -1.65 12.02
N ILE A 24 4.54 -0.55 12.23
CA ILE A 24 4.12 0.74 11.70
C ILE A 24 4.36 0.72 10.20
N VAL A 25 3.35 1.08 9.41
CA VAL A 25 3.57 1.34 7.99
C VAL A 25 4.09 2.77 7.83
N ALA A 26 5.30 2.92 7.28
CA ALA A 26 5.83 4.22 6.88
C ALA A 26 5.30 4.55 5.48
N VAL A 27 4.80 5.77 5.28
CA VAL A 27 4.19 6.18 4.01
C VAL A 27 4.62 7.59 3.64
N THR A 28 4.99 7.76 2.39
CA THR A 28 5.28 9.05 1.77
C THR A 28 4.30 9.31 0.65
N TRP A 29 3.50 10.36 0.80
CA TRP A 29 2.60 10.85 -0.24
C TRP A 29 3.15 12.11 -0.86
N LEU A 30 3.19 12.15 -2.18
CA LEU A 30 3.59 13.32 -2.91
C LEU A 30 2.38 14.23 -3.15
N THR A 31 2.58 15.54 -2.94
CA THR A 31 1.54 16.54 -3.26
C THR A 31 1.39 16.71 -4.77
N GLU A 32 2.49 16.57 -5.50
CA GLU A 32 2.55 16.53 -6.96
C GLU A 32 3.33 15.27 -7.35
N PRO A 33 2.87 14.50 -8.35
CA PRO A 33 3.57 13.29 -8.75
C PRO A 33 4.95 13.62 -9.32
N ILE A 34 5.91 12.71 -9.12
CA ILE A 34 7.16 12.75 -9.88
C ILE A 34 6.82 12.35 -11.31
N VAL A 35 7.03 13.27 -12.24
CA VAL A 35 6.77 13.05 -13.67
C VAL A 35 8.05 12.51 -14.33
N LEU A 36 7.91 11.37 -14.98
CA LEU A 36 8.95 10.68 -15.75
C LEU A 36 8.67 10.88 -17.23
N TRP A 37 9.29 11.92 -17.81
CA TRP A 37 9.09 12.33 -19.19
C TRP A 37 10.16 13.32 -19.64
N ILE A 38 10.71 13.14 -20.85
CA ILE A 38 11.89 13.93 -21.25
C ILE A 38 11.75 14.77 -22.54
N TYR A 39 10.63 14.75 -23.25
CA TYR A 39 10.57 15.48 -24.53
C TYR A 39 10.73 16.99 -24.34
N GLY A 40 11.64 17.58 -25.12
CA GLY A 40 11.84 19.04 -25.18
C GLY A 40 12.76 19.62 -24.10
N THR A 41 13.41 18.80 -23.27
CA THR A 41 14.30 19.27 -22.19
C THR A 41 15.76 19.43 -22.62
N GLY A 42 16.14 18.95 -23.80
CA GLY A 42 17.54 18.91 -24.25
C GLY A 42 18.39 17.83 -23.58
N GLN A 43 17.81 17.04 -22.68
CA GLN A 43 18.41 15.83 -22.12
C GLN A 43 17.98 14.60 -22.93
N TRP A 44 18.79 13.54 -22.88
CA TRP A 44 18.50 12.24 -23.53
C TRP A 44 18.07 11.17 -22.53
N THR A 45 18.27 11.42 -21.24
CA THR A 45 17.89 10.51 -20.17
C THR A 45 17.67 11.32 -18.90
N GLN A 46 16.59 11.00 -18.18
CA GLN A 46 16.27 11.47 -16.84
C GLN A 46 16.42 10.26 -15.92
N ASN A 47 17.19 10.39 -14.84
CA ASN A 47 17.28 9.38 -13.79
C ASN A 47 16.72 10.00 -12.50
N GLU A 48 15.69 9.39 -11.95
CA GLU A 48 15.04 9.78 -10.70
C GLU A 48 15.33 8.73 -9.63
N PRO A 49 16.35 8.95 -8.77
CA PRO A 49 16.61 8.08 -7.64
C PRO A 49 15.50 8.20 -6.59
N LEU A 50 15.06 7.07 -6.05
CA LEU A 50 14.07 6.95 -5.01
C LEU A 50 14.73 6.36 -3.76
N ASP A 51 14.70 7.12 -2.67
CA ASP A 51 15.05 6.70 -1.32
C ASP A 51 13.73 6.51 -0.55
N LEU A 52 13.34 5.25 -0.34
CA LEU A 52 12.05 4.89 0.23
C LEU A 52 12.00 5.16 1.73
N ASN A 53 13.11 4.90 2.44
CA ASN A 53 13.21 4.95 3.90
C ASN A 53 13.82 6.26 4.43
N GLY A 54 14.35 7.11 3.55
CA GLY A 54 14.97 8.39 3.89
C GLY A 54 16.34 8.26 4.55
N ASP A 55 17.06 7.17 4.32
CA ASP A 55 18.38 6.93 4.94
C ASP A 55 19.56 7.54 4.17
N GLY A 56 19.29 8.16 3.01
CA GLY A 56 20.26 8.80 2.15
C GLY A 56 20.90 7.87 1.12
N PHE A 57 20.53 6.59 1.08
CA PHE A 57 20.87 5.65 0.02
C PHE A 57 19.70 5.49 -0.96
N THR A 58 20.02 5.28 -2.23
CA THR A 58 18.99 5.07 -3.25
C THR A 58 18.56 3.61 -3.24
N ASP A 59 17.26 3.37 -3.16
CA ASP A 59 16.69 2.03 -3.22
C ASP A 59 16.39 1.58 -4.65
N TYR A 60 15.79 2.50 -5.44
CA TYR A 60 15.41 2.29 -6.83
C TYR A 60 15.74 3.51 -7.67
N VAL A 61 16.01 3.30 -8.95
CA VAL A 61 16.18 4.40 -9.91
C VAL A 61 15.14 4.24 -11.01
N PHE A 62 14.34 5.26 -11.23
CA PHE A 62 13.48 5.33 -12.40
C PHE A 62 14.22 6.07 -13.51
N GLN A 63 14.18 5.51 -14.71
CA GLN A 63 14.79 6.14 -15.88
C GLN A 63 13.72 6.45 -16.90
N ALA A 64 13.73 7.68 -17.40
CA ALA A 64 12.97 8.06 -18.58
C ALA A 64 13.91 8.50 -19.70
N ASN A 65 13.60 8.09 -20.93
CA ASN A 65 14.26 8.53 -22.15
C ASN A 65 13.18 8.75 -23.24
N PRO A 66 13.52 9.24 -24.44
CA PRO A 66 12.51 9.54 -25.46
C PRO A 66 11.79 8.30 -26.01
N ALA A 67 12.25 7.10 -25.69
CA ALA A 67 11.70 5.84 -26.15
C ALA A 67 11.15 4.97 -25.01
N SER A 68 11.56 5.14 -23.75
CA SER A 68 11.07 4.28 -22.68
C SER A 68 11.04 4.96 -21.32
N VAL A 69 10.25 4.37 -20.42
CA VAL A 69 10.37 4.56 -18.98
C VAL A 69 10.59 3.20 -18.35
N GLY A 70 11.60 3.09 -17.48
CA GLY A 70 11.97 1.85 -16.81
C GLY A 70 12.32 2.05 -15.34
N VAL A 71 12.44 0.94 -14.63
CA VAL A 71 12.87 0.89 -13.23
C VAL A 71 14.07 -0.03 -13.10
N GLY A 72 15.09 0.45 -12.39
CA GLY A 72 16.23 -0.33 -11.93
C GLY A 72 16.21 -0.41 -10.41
N SER A 73 16.76 -1.48 -9.88
CA SER A 73 17.04 -1.60 -8.45
C SER A 73 18.53 -1.38 -8.17
N ASP A 74 18.84 -0.98 -6.95
CA ASP A 74 20.21 -0.82 -6.48
C ASP A 74 20.49 -1.75 -5.28
N SER A 75 21.76 -2.03 -5.03
CA SER A 75 22.26 -2.72 -3.82
C SER A 75 21.57 -4.06 -3.49
N GLY A 76 21.08 -4.78 -4.49
CA GLY A 76 20.39 -6.07 -4.30
C GLY A 76 18.91 -5.96 -3.90
N ASN A 77 18.32 -4.77 -3.97
CA ASN A 77 16.88 -4.59 -3.86
C ASN A 77 16.17 -5.23 -5.07
N GLN A 78 14.91 -5.62 -4.89
CA GLN A 78 14.14 -6.35 -5.89
C GLN A 78 12.73 -5.79 -6.00
N TYR A 79 12.06 -6.05 -7.13
CA TYR A 79 10.65 -5.73 -7.34
C TYR A 79 9.96 -6.90 -8.01
N LEU A 80 8.63 -6.96 -7.87
CA LEU A 80 7.85 -8.05 -8.42
C LEU A 80 7.69 -7.92 -9.93
N VAL A 81 8.01 -8.99 -10.63
CA VAL A 81 7.81 -9.15 -12.08
C VAL A 81 6.97 -10.38 -12.35
N ARG A 82 6.44 -10.46 -13.57
CA ARG A 82 5.90 -11.70 -14.11
C ARG A 82 6.91 -12.32 -15.07
N PRO A 83 7.60 -13.42 -14.70
CA PRO A 83 8.59 -14.04 -15.56
C PRO A 83 8.01 -14.42 -16.91
N THR A 84 8.72 -14.12 -18.00
CA THR A 84 8.30 -14.52 -19.36
C THR A 84 8.53 -16.01 -19.64
N GLY A 85 9.19 -16.71 -18.71
CA GLY A 85 9.52 -18.13 -18.78
C GLY A 85 10.78 -18.43 -19.59
N GLY A 86 11.24 -19.68 -19.54
CA GLY A 86 12.48 -20.11 -20.20
C GLY A 86 13.71 -19.94 -19.29
N ASN A 87 14.88 -19.68 -19.90
CA ASN A 87 16.11 -19.35 -19.15
C ASN A 87 16.17 -17.87 -18.75
N ASP A 88 15.21 -17.06 -19.22
CA ASP A 88 15.10 -15.65 -18.87
C ASP A 88 14.34 -15.55 -17.54
N ILE A 89 15.04 -15.03 -16.53
CA ILE A 89 14.53 -14.84 -15.16
C ILE A 89 13.87 -13.44 -15.02
N GLY A 90 13.94 -12.62 -16.07
CA GLY A 90 13.26 -11.33 -16.16
C GLY A 90 11.84 -11.43 -16.75
N GLY A 91 11.11 -10.33 -16.65
CA GLY A 91 9.78 -10.18 -17.24
C GLY A 91 9.21 -8.80 -16.91
N PRO A 92 8.09 -8.38 -17.53
CA PRO A 92 7.52 -7.08 -17.24
C PRO A 92 7.22 -6.93 -15.75
N MET A 93 7.40 -5.71 -15.24
CA MET A 93 6.98 -5.35 -13.88
C MET A 93 5.50 -5.69 -13.69
N GLU A 94 5.16 -6.34 -12.57
CA GLU A 94 3.77 -6.72 -12.29
C GLU A 94 3.01 -5.55 -11.66
N SER A 95 1.97 -5.09 -12.36
CA SER A 95 1.02 -4.10 -11.84
C SER A 95 0.07 -4.75 -10.82
N LEU A 96 0.26 -4.46 -9.53
CA LEU A 96 -0.53 -5.04 -8.44
C LEU A 96 -1.78 -4.21 -8.11
N PRO A 97 -2.93 -4.87 -7.85
CA PRO A 97 -4.11 -4.18 -7.34
C PRO A 97 -3.94 -3.79 -5.87
N GLY A 98 -4.66 -2.75 -5.44
CA GLY A 98 -4.71 -2.37 -4.02
C GLY A 98 -5.17 -3.52 -3.13
N GLY A 99 -4.50 -3.71 -1.99
CA GLY A 99 -4.76 -4.81 -1.06
C GLY A 99 -4.06 -6.13 -1.37
N PHE A 100 -3.33 -6.25 -2.48
CA PHE A 100 -2.47 -7.41 -2.74
C PHE A 100 -1.39 -7.53 -1.65
N GLU A 101 -1.22 -8.70 -1.04
CA GLU A 101 -0.22 -8.89 0.02
C GLU A 101 1.18 -9.07 -0.57
N ILE A 102 2.06 -8.10 -0.29
CA ILE A 102 3.46 -8.04 -0.72
C ILE A 102 4.32 -8.51 0.45
N GLY A 103 5.11 -9.57 0.28
CA GLY A 103 5.88 -10.18 1.35
C GLY A 103 6.77 -11.33 0.88
N PRO A 104 7.29 -12.14 1.82
CA PRO A 104 8.28 -13.19 1.52
C PRO A 104 7.83 -14.23 0.49
N ASN A 105 6.51 -14.43 0.39
CA ASN A 105 5.91 -15.41 -0.51
C ASN A 105 5.35 -14.78 -1.80
N SER A 106 5.59 -13.49 -2.05
CA SER A 106 5.04 -12.83 -3.24
C SER A 106 5.71 -13.25 -4.54
N GLY A 107 6.90 -13.87 -4.48
CA GLY A 107 7.51 -14.57 -5.60
C GLY A 107 6.93 -15.98 -5.85
N ASP A 108 5.89 -16.38 -5.11
CA ASP A 108 5.15 -17.61 -5.40
C ASP A 108 4.05 -17.35 -6.45
N ASP A 109 3.42 -18.42 -6.95
CA ASP A 109 2.24 -18.36 -7.83
C ASP A 109 2.43 -17.57 -9.15
N GLY A 110 3.63 -17.62 -9.73
CA GLY A 110 3.91 -17.13 -11.08
C GLY A 110 4.31 -15.67 -11.17
N LEU A 111 4.67 -15.06 -10.04
CA LEU A 111 5.51 -13.87 -9.96
C LEU A 111 6.93 -14.28 -9.57
N ASP A 112 7.87 -13.35 -9.64
CA ASP A 112 9.22 -13.54 -9.11
C ASP A 112 9.81 -12.21 -8.64
N TRP A 113 10.78 -12.29 -7.74
CA TRP A 113 11.54 -11.13 -7.28
C TRP A 113 12.71 -10.90 -8.23
N PHE A 114 12.68 -9.78 -8.93
CA PHE A 114 13.71 -9.40 -9.90
C PHE A 114 14.44 -8.14 -9.44
N GLY A 115 15.76 -8.15 -9.57
CA GLY A 115 16.60 -7.00 -9.27
C GLY A 115 18.00 -7.25 -9.77
N GLU A 116 18.47 -6.41 -10.68
CA GLU A 116 19.82 -6.48 -11.22
C GLU A 116 20.45 -5.09 -11.18
N ASN A 117 21.61 -4.99 -10.53
CA ASN A 117 22.25 -3.71 -10.26
C ASN A 117 22.66 -3.02 -11.56
N GLY A 118 22.08 -1.84 -11.80
CA GLY A 118 22.41 -1.01 -12.95
C GLY A 118 21.69 -1.40 -14.25
N GLU A 119 20.79 -2.38 -14.21
CA GLU A 119 19.89 -2.70 -15.33
C GLU A 119 18.48 -2.15 -15.07
N PHE A 120 17.82 -1.74 -16.16
CA PHE A 120 16.47 -1.18 -16.13
C PHE A 120 15.52 -2.12 -16.85
N ASN A 121 14.39 -2.39 -16.21
CA ASN A 121 13.27 -3.09 -16.82
C ASN A 121 12.22 -2.08 -17.23
N ASP A 122 11.82 -2.12 -18.50
CA ASP A 122 10.91 -1.14 -19.07
C ASP A 122 9.50 -1.33 -18.50
N LEU A 123 8.94 -0.25 -17.95
CA LEU A 123 7.52 -0.12 -17.65
C LEU A 123 6.72 0.11 -18.94
N ILE A 124 7.29 0.93 -19.83
CA ILE A 124 6.79 1.17 -21.18
C ILE A 124 7.96 1.42 -22.13
N THR A 125 7.90 0.83 -23.32
CA THR A 125 8.81 1.07 -24.44
C THR A 125 7.99 1.49 -25.67
N CYS A 126 8.42 2.55 -26.32
CA CYS A 126 7.84 3.10 -27.53
C CYS A 126 8.88 3.09 -28.65
N LEU A 127 8.50 2.53 -29.79
CA LEU A 127 9.35 2.36 -30.96
C LEU A 127 8.67 3.01 -32.17
N GLU A 128 9.48 3.69 -32.97
CA GLU A 128 9.07 4.18 -34.28
C GLU A 128 9.53 3.19 -35.35
N GLY A 129 8.60 2.68 -36.13
CA GLY A 129 8.87 1.75 -37.23
C GLY A 129 8.16 2.14 -38.52
N SER A 130 8.33 1.33 -39.56
CA SER A 130 7.64 1.52 -40.84
C SER A 130 6.11 1.48 -40.74
N GLY A 131 5.57 0.90 -39.66
CA GLY A 131 4.14 0.88 -39.33
C GLY A 131 3.66 2.08 -38.49
N GLY A 132 4.53 3.04 -38.17
CA GLY A 132 4.24 4.17 -37.30
C GLY A 132 4.79 4.00 -35.88
N TYR A 133 4.40 4.93 -35.02
CA TYR A 133 4.77 4.96 -33.61
C TYR A 133 3.92 3.97 -32.81
N THR A 134 4.55 3.07 -32.06
CA THR A 134 3.85 2.08 -31.23
C THR A 134 4.52 1.96 -29.87
N CYS A 135 3.72 1.75 -28.83
CA CYS A 135 4.20 1.48 -27.48
C CYS A 135 3.79 0.09 -27.00
N VAL A 136 4.60 -0.50 -26.13
CA VAL A 136 4.39 -1.79 -25.48
C VAL A 136 4.68 -1.62 -23.99
N GLY A 137 3.92 -2.31 -23.15
CA GLY A 137 3.91 -2.08 -21.70
C GLY A 137 2.83 -1.08 -21.34
N GLY A 138 3.08 -0.28 -20.30
CA GLY A 138 2.10 0.64 -19.75
C GLY A 138 1.03 -0.06 -18.92
N PHE A 139 0.49 0.65 -17.94
CA PHE A 139 -0.56 0.13 -17.05
C PHE A 139 -1.31 1.28 -16.38
N PRO A 140 -2.62 1.10 -16.09
CA PRO A 140 -3.35 2.07 -15.29
C PRO A 140 -2.70 2.21 -13.92
N ARG A 141 -2.97 3.32 -13.23
CA ARG A 141 -2.43 3.57 -11.88
C ARG A 141 -2.60 2.35 -10.98
N SER A 142 -1.48 1.84 -10.47
CA SER A 142 -1.38 0.59 -9.73
C SER A 142 -0.20 0.62 -8.76
N TYR A 143 0.05 -0.50 -8.08
CA TYR A 143 1.20 -0.63 -7.17
C TYR A 143 2.27 -1.52 -7.78
N MET A 144 3.53 -1.10 -7.66
CA MET A 144 4.68 -1.98 -7.81
C MET A 144 5.09 -2.50 -6.44
N GLY A 145 5.21 -3.81 -6.28
CA GLY A 145 5.71 -4.41 -5.05
C GLY A 145 7.24 -4.41 -5.00
N VAL A 146 7.78 -4.02 -3.85
CA VAL A 146 9.22 -3.86 -3.64
C VAL A 146 9.70 -4.66 -2.44
N GLU A 147 10.91 -5.21 -2.57
CA GLU A 147 11.70 -5.82 -1.51
C GLU A 147 13.03 -5.07 -1.44
N PHE A 148 13.34 -4.49 -0.28
CA PHE A 148 14.57 -3.70 -0.13
C PHE A 148 15.19 -3.86 1.25
N ASN A 149 16.47 -3.53 1.36
CA ASN A 149 17.24 -3.75 2.56
C ASN A 149 17.35 -2.48 3.42
N ILE A 150 16.99 -2.58 4.70
CA ILE A 150 17.25 -1.52 5.68
C ILE A 150 18.16 -2.10 6.76
N ALA A 151 19.38 -1.55 6.85
CA ALA A 151 20.37 -1.94 7.86
C ALA A 151 20.62 -3.47 7.95
N GLY A 152 20.63 -4.16 6.81
CA GLY A 152 20.86 -5.60 6.71
C GLY A 152 19.60 -6.46 6.75
N ASN A 153 18.42 -5.90 6.97
CA ASN A 153 17.16 -6.64 7.05
C ASN A 153 16.26 -6.36 5.85
N THR A 154 15.54 -7.38 5.39
CA THR A 154 14.58 -7.27 4.28
C THR A 154 13.29 -6.63 4.74
N HIS A 155 12.82 -5.62 4.00
CA HIS A 155 11.53 -4.97 4.16
C HIS A 155 10.71 -5.04 2.88
N TYR A 156 9.40 -5.03 3.03
CA TYR A 156 8.45 -5.07 1.92
C TYR A 156 7.68 -3.77 1.85
N GLY A 157 7.41 -3.34 0.62
CA GLY A 157 6.70 -2.10 0.36
C GLY A 157 5.96 -2.09 -0.96
N TRP A 158 5.37 -0.95 -1.24
CA TRP A 158 4.71 -0.65 -2.50
C TRP A 158 5.11 0.76 -2.98
N ILE A 159 5.15 0.94 -4.29
CA ILE A 159 5.24 2.24 -4.95
C ILE A 159 3.93 2.43 -5.74
N ASP A 160 3.28 3.58 -5.60
CA ASP A 160 2.05 3.95 -6.33
C ASP A 160 2.43 4.72 -7.59
N LEU A 161 2.17 4.14 -8.76
CA LEU A 161 2.58 4.72 -10.03
C LEU A 161 1.60 4.43 -11.17
N PHE A 162 1.70 5.24 -12.21
CA PHE A 162 1.00 5.10 -13.48
C PHE A 162 2.03 5.08 -14.61
N ALA A 163 1.81 4.24 -15.63
CA ALA A 163 2.56 4.28 -16.88
C ALA A 163 1.59 4.41 -18.05
N SER A 164 1.79 5.41 -18.91
CA SER A 164 1.01 5.59 -20.14
C SER A 164 1.07 4.32 -20.99
N SER A 165 0.07 4.11 -21.84
CA SER A 165 0.06 3.00 -22.81
C SER A 165 0.38 3.44 -24.24
N ASP A 166 0.59 4.74 -24.46
CA ASP A 166 0.68 5.37 -25.78
C ASP A 166 1.84 6.37 -25.92
N SER A 167 2.61 6.58 -24.85
CA SER A 167 3.79 7.45 -24.84
C SER A 167 4.76 7.05 -23.71
N PRO A 168 6.08 7.36 -23.81
CA PRO A 168 7.07 7.01 -22.81
C PRO A 168 6.97 7.96 -21.60
N TYR A 169 5.86 7.83 -20.88
CA TYR A 169 5.43 8.70 -19.80
C TYR A 169 5.00 7.86 -18.61
N ALA A 170 5.45 8.26 -17.42
CA ALA A 170 4.96 7.69 -16.16
C ALA A 170 4.90 8.75 -15.05
N GLU A 171 4.15 8.43 -14.00
CA GLU A 171 3.99 9.26 -12.81
C GLU A 171 4.14 8.39 -11.56
N ILE A 172 4.87 8.89 -10.55
CA ILE A 172 4.95 8.29 -9.22
C ILE A 172 4.19 9.19 -8.25
N TYR A 173 3.25 8.63 -7.47
CA TYR A 173 2.40 9.37 -6.54
C TYR A 173 2.82 9.24 -5.08
N GLY A 174 3.61 8.22 -4.75
CA GLY A 174 4.02 7.95 -3.38
C GLY A 174 4.44 6.51 -3.20
N TRP A 175 4.79 6.16 -1.97
CA TRP A 175 5.24 4.84 -1.60
C TRP A 175 5.00 4.59 -0.12
N GLY A 176 5.05 3.32 0.28
CA GLY A 176 5.04 2.94 1.68
C GLY A 176 5.60 1.55 1.91
N TYR A 177 6.03 1.30 3.14
CA TYR A 177 6.67 0.04 3.53
C TYR A 177 6.39 -0.35 4.98
N GLU A 178 6.53 -1.63 5.28
CA GLU A 178 6.42 -2.18 6.63
C GLU A 178 7.74 -2.00 7.38
N THR A 179 7.70 -1.32 8.53
CA THR A 179 8.90 -0.99 9.32
C THR A 179 9.42 -2.17 10.13
N ASP A 180 8.61 -3.21 10.34
CA ASP A 180 9.08 -4.46 10.92
C ASP A 180 9.69 -5.36 9.83
N PRO A 181 10.95 -5.82 9.99
CA PRO A 181 11.63 -6.60 8.96
C PRO A 181 10.96 -7.95 8.73
N GLY A 182 10.91 -8.38 7.48
CA GLY A 182 10.37 -9.68 7.06
C GLY A 182 8.84 -9.77 7.07
N VAL A 183 8.14 -8.70 7.45
CA VAL A 183 6.67 -8.67 7.55
C VAL A 183 6.06 -8.13 6.26
N GLY A 184 5.10 -8.88 5.70
CA GLY A 184 4.40 -8.47 4.48
C GLY A 184 3.37 -7.36 4.72
N ILE A 185 3.10 -6.61 3.66
CA ILE A 185 2.26 -5.41 3.63
C ILE A 185 1.25 -5.48 2.47
N PRO A 186 -0.02 -5.10 2.67
CA PRO A 186 -0.94 -4.96 1.56
C PRO A 186 -0.58 -3.74 0.71
N ALA A 187 -0.62 -3.89 -0.61
CA ALA A 187 -0.41 -2.81 -1.56
C ALA A 187 -1.33 -1.61 -1.25
N GLY A 188 -0.75 -0.43 -1.07
CA GLY A 188 -1.47 0.78 -0.69
C GLY A 188 -1.86 0.85 0.80
N ALA A 189 -1.28 0.04 1.68
CA ALA A 189 -1.47 0.19 3.12
C ALA A 189 -1.14 1.63 3.57
N GLY A 190 -1.98 2.21 4.43
CA GLY A 190 -1.84 3.61 4.86
C GLY A 190 -2.51 4.65 3.95
N MET A 191 -3.18 4.23 2.86
CA MET A 191 -4.06 5.09 2.04
C MET A 191 -5.41 5.42 2.69
N ILE A 192 -5.78 4.72 3.76
CA ILE A 192 -7.10 4.86 4.39
C ILE A 192 -6.91 5.37 5.82
N PRO A 193 -7.45 6.54 6.20
CA PRO A 193 -7.58 6.92 7.60
C PRO A 193 -8.41 5.83 8.28
N GLU A 194 -7.79 5.06 9.18
CA GLU A 194 -8.40 3.90 9.78
C GLU A 194 -9.82 4.23 10.31
N PRO A 195 -10.89 3.63 9.76
CA PRO A 195 -12.24 3.81 10.28
C PRO A 195 -12.39 3.29 11.71
N ALA A 196 -11.39 2.60 12.26
CA ALA A 196 -11.42 2.04 13.60
C ALA A 196 -11.52 3.14 14.67
N THR A 197 -10.80 4.26 14.55
CA THR A 197 -10.95 5.38 15.49
C THR A 197 -12.31 6.04 15.35
N SER A 198 -12.81 6.26 14.13
CA SER A 198 -14.14 6.82 13.90
C SER A 198 -15.25 5.90 14.43
N ALA A 199 -15.13 4.58 14.23
CA ALA A 199 -16.07 3.59 14.72
C ALA A 199 -16.02 3.47 16.25
N LEU A 200 -14.82 3.43 16.85
CA LEU A 200 -14.66 3.43 18.31
C LEU A 200 -15.22 4.72 18.95
N LEU A 201 -15.02 5.87 18.30
CA LEU A 201 -15.50 7.15 18.78
C LEU A 201 -17.03 7.26 18.62
N ALA A 202 -17.60 6.73 17.54
CA ALA A 202 -19.05 6.62 17.35
C ALA A 202 -19.69 5.68 18.39
N VAL A 203 -19.12 4.49 18.60
CA VAL A 203 -19.59 3.52 19.60
C VAL A 203 -19.45 4.06 21.02
N GLY A 204 -18.30 4.67 21.35
CA GLY A 204 -18.06 5.31 22.64
C GLY A 204 -19.04 6.46 22.92
N SER A 205 -19.31 7.29 21.92
CA SER A 205 -20.28 8.39 22.00
C SER A 205 -21.70 7.87 22.22
N PHE A 206 -22.08 6.80 21.53
CA PHE A 206 -23.39 6.16 21.69
C PHE A 206 -23.59 5.56 23.09
N LEU A 207 -22.58 4.86 23.62
CA LEU A 207 -22.63 4.29 24.98
C LEU A 207 -22.72 5.38 26.07
N LEU A 208 -22.02 6.50 25.91
CA LEU A 208 -22.11 7.64 26.82
C LEU A 208 -23.51 8.29 26.80
N ALA A 209 -24.12 8.44 25.62
CA ALA A 209 -25.47 8.97 25.47
C ALA A 209 -26.52 8.08 26.17
N LEU A 210 -26.40 6.75 26.03
CA LEU A 210 -27.27 5.80 26.72
C LEU A 210 -27.11 5.83 28.25
N ARG A 211 -25.89 5.98 28.77
CA ARG A 211 -25.65 6.16 30.21
C ARG A 211 -26.30 7.42 30.76
N ARG A 212 -26.22 8.55 30.04
CA ARG A 212 -26.84 9.83 30.46
C ARG A 212 -28.36 9.75 30.54
N ARG A 213 -29.02 9.07 29.60
CA ARG A 213 -30.48 8.87 29.63
C ARG A 213 -30.96 8.10 30.86
N LYS A 214 -30.21 7.10 31.31
CA LYS A 214 -30.55 6.28 32.49
C LYS A 214 -30.41 7.02 33.84
N ILE A 215 -29.53 8.02 33.91
CA ILE A 215 -29.35 8.86 35.10
C ILE A 215 -30.47 9.87 35.21
N MET A 216 -30.85 10.52 34.10
CA MET A 216 -31.98 11.46 34.06
C MET A 216 -33.35 10.81 34.28
N SER A 217 -33.52 9.53 33.89
CA SER A 217 -34.79 8.83 34.12
C SER A 217 -35.00 8.37 35.57
N ARG A 218 -33.99 8.53 36.44
CA ARG A 218 -34.14 8.41 37.90
C ARG A 218 -34.40 9.80 38.47
N GLY A 219 -35.63 10.27 38.30
CA GLY A 219 -36.09 11.53 38.88
C GLY A 219 -35.97 11.55 40.42
N PRO A 220 -35.97 12.74 41.04
CA PRO A 220 -35.78 12.90 42.48
C PRO A 220 -36.81 12.06 43.24
N ARG A 221 -36.33 11.29 44.22
CA ARG A 221 -37.21 10.54 45.13
C ARG A 221 -37.96 11.58 45.95
N ASP A 222 -39.26 11.68 45.73
CA ASP A 222 -40.15 12.60 46.45
C ASP A 222 -40.10 12.27 47.94
N THR A 223 -39.38 13.07 48.72
CA THR A 223 -39.34 12.99 50.17
C THR A 223 -40.27 14.06 50.73
N SER A 224 -41.57 13.85 50.58
CA SER A 224 -42.57 14.61 51.34
C SER A 224 -42.59 14.10 52.79
N PRO A 225 -42.37 14.94 53.82
CA PRO A 225 -42.44 14.52 55.21
C PRO A 225 -43.91 14.28 55.62
N PRO A 226 -44.18 13.34 56.56
CA PRO A 226 -45.53 13.11 57.03
C PRO A 226 -46.02 14.31 57.84
N CYS A 227 -47.17 14.86 57.45
CA CYS A 227 -47.91 15.84 58.26
C CYS A 227 -48.39 15.17 59.56
N ARG A 228 -48.22 15.89 60.67
CA ARG A 228 -48.76 15.56 62.00
C ARG A 228 -50.23 15.91 62.10
#